data_AF-A0A6I1I415-F1
#
_entry.id   AF-A0A6I1I415-F1
#
_cell.length_a   1.000
_cell.length_b   1.000
_cell.length_c   1.000
_cell.angle_alpha   90.00
_cell.angle_beta   90.00
_cell.angle_gamma   90.00
#
_symmetry.space_group_name_H-M   'P 1'
#
loop_
_entity.id
_entity.type
_entity.pdbx_description
1 polymer ?
#
loop_
_entity_poly.entity_id
_entity_poly.type
_entity_poly.pdbx_seq_one_letter_code
_entity_poly.pdbx_strand_id
1 'polypeptide(L)'
;MIAIASLEELEEFLGEKLDQFEPGLPIAHPGIRLSQACKHVRRAILDDHPAAVRIACRVIVEDPGMPFGKLIKSGFARALKQRVHLLSEMQRRGLAAKTCALLGLEFCPRETEDYCKLIKKFEPSELLPGIQQVHASDEKSRTLLQRLMNGSP
;
A
#
# COMPACT_ATOMS: atom_id res chain seq x y z
N MET A 1 7.34 -8.96 11.48
CA MET A 1 6.15 -8.13 11.16
C MET A 1 5.58 -7.64 12.47
N ILE A 2 5.39 -6.33 12.63
CA ILE A 2 4.76 -5.77 13.84
C ILE A 2 3.25 -5.95 13.71
N ALA A 3 2.60 -6.45 14.76
CA ALA A 3 1.16 -6.63 14.80
C ALA A 3 0.49 -5.38 15.39
N ILE A 4 -0.57 -4.92 14.75
CA ILE A 4 -1.35 -3.73 15.11
C ILE A 4 -2.80 -4.18 15.21
N ALA A 5 -3.38 -4.11 16.41
CA ALA A 5 -4.74 -4.55 16.71
C ALA A 5 -5.74 -3.38 16.82
N SER A 6 -5.25 -2.16 17.04
CA SER A 6 -6.05 -0.97 17.33
C SER A 6 -5.61 0.26 16.53
N LEU A 7 -6.47 1.28 16.48
CA LEU A 7 -6.15 2.54 15.80
C LEU A 7 -4.98 3.24 16.51
N GLU A 8 -4.95 3.21 17.83
CA GLU A 8 -3.94 3.84 18.67
C GLU A 8 -2.56 3.21 18.42
N GLU A 9 -2.48 1.88 18.31
CA GLU A 9 -1.24 1.19 17.93
C GLU A 9 -0.78 1.57 16.51
N LEU A 10 -1.72 1.80 15.59
CA LEU A 10 -1.38 2.29 14.25
C LEU A 10 -0.83 3.72 14.28
N GLU A 11 -1.41 4.59 15.09
CA GLU A 11 -0.92 5.95 15.29
C GLU A 11 0.48 5.97 15.89
N GLU A 12 0.74 5.14 16.90
CA GLU A 12 2.06 5.03 17.53
C GLU A 12 3.09 4.48 16.55
N PHE A 13 2.75 3.41 15.83
CA PHE A 13 3.60 2.82 14.80
C PHE A 13 3.95 3.84 13.70
N LEU A 14 2.97 4.64 13.28
CA LEU A 14 3.20 5.69 12.31
C LEU A 14 3.83 6.94 12.94
N GLY A 15 3.75 7.17 14.24
CA GLY A 15 4.07 8.49 14.82
C GLY A 15 3.22 9.62 14.23
N GLU A 16 2.01 9.33 13.75
CA GLU A 16 1.07 10.28 13.17
C GLU A 16 -0.34 10.05 13.74
N LYS A 17 -1.07 11.14 14.00
CA LYS A 17 -2.46 11.07 14.49
C LYS A 17 -3.44 10.86 13.35
N LEU A 18 -4.41 9.96 13.57
CA LEU A 18 -5.47 9.59 12.65
C LEU A 18 -6.86 10.12 13.07
N ASP A 19 -6.93 10.93 14.13
CA ASP A 19 -8.15 11.59 14.64
C ASP A 19 -9.03 12.19 13.52
N GLN A 20 -8.41 12.83 12.51
CA GLN A 20 -9.11 13.43 11.37
C GLN A 20 -9.81 12.44 10.42
N PHE A 21 -9.45 11.16 10.51
CA PHE A 21 -10.05 10.07 9.73
C PHE A 21 -10.96 9.18 10.59
N GLU A 22 -11.16 9.52 11.85
CA GLU A 22 -12.00 8.71 12.71
C GLU A 22 -13.46 8.66 12.28
N PRO A 23 -14.17 7.57 12.59
CA PRO A 23 -15.60 7.52 12.40
C PRO A 23 -16.28 8.52 13.35
N GLY A 24 -17.16 9.37 12.82
CA GLY A 24 -17.94 10.31 13.65
C GLY A 24 -18.90 9.64 14.64
N LEU A 25 -19.18 8.34 14.48
CA LEU A 25 -19.92 7.52 15.43
C LEU A 25 -18.96 6.63 16.24
N PRO A 26 -19.13 6.51 17.57
CA PRO A 26 -18.29 5.64 18.39
C PRO A 26 -18.38 4.18 17.95
N ILE A 27 -17.24 3.54 17.73
CA ILE A 27 -17.12 2.11 17.43
C ILE A 27 -16.28 1.44 18.52
N ALA A 28 -16.90 0.56 19.31
CA ALA A 28 -16.25 -0.08 20.45
C ALA A 28 -15.19 -1.13 20.04
N HIS A 29 -15.37 -1.84 18.93
CA HIS A 29 -14.46 -2.91 18.54
C HIS A 29 -13.20 -2.34 17.85
N PRO A 30 -11.98 -2.56 18.39
CA PRO A 30 -10.76 -1.87 17.94
C PRO A 30 -10.42 -2.16 16.47
N GLY A 31 -10.45 -3.43 16.06
CA GLY A 31 -10.19 -3.79 14.65
C GLY A 31 -11.24 -3.25 13.65
N ILE A 32 -12.49 -3.04 14.08
CA ILE A 32 -13.53 -2.44 13.22
C ILE A 32 -13.33 -0.93 13.15
N ARG A 33 -13.03 -0.27 14.28
CA ARG A 33 -12.71 1.17 14.32
C ARG A 33 -11.49 1.48 13.44
N LEU A 34 -10.39 0.72 13.57
CA LEU A 34 -9.22 0.82 12.70
C LEU A 34 -9.60 0.65 11.23
N SER A 35 -10.37 -0.39 10.89
CA SER A 35 -10.80 -0.64 9.50
C SER A 35 -11.63 0.52 8.94
N GLN A 36 -12.49 1.13 9.75
CA GLN A 36 -13.27 2.31 9.34
C GLN A 36 -12.40 3.55 9.17
N ALA A 37 -11.47 3.82 10.09
CA ALA A 37 -10.50 4.90 9.93
C ALA A 37 -9.68 4.73 8.63
N CYS A 38 -9.21 3.51 8.34
CA CYS A 38 -8.54 3.22 7.08
C CYS A 38 -9.45 3.41 5.85
N LYS A 39 -10.76 3.15 5.94
CA LYS A 39 -11.69 3.47 4.83
C LYS A 39 -11.80 4.97 4.60
N HIS A 40 -11.79 5.77 5.66
CA HIS A 40 -11.78 7.23 5.58
C HIS A 40 -10.45 7.77 5.02
N VAL A 41 -9.31 7.22 5.44
CA VAL A 41 -8.00 7.50 4.82
C VAL A 41 -8.07 7.24 3.30
N ARG A 42 -8.59 6.06 2.90
CA ARG A 42 -8.73 5.73 1.48
C ARG A 42 -9.60 6.74 0.75
N ARG A 43 -10.71 7.21 1.36
CA ARG A 43 -11.57 8.22 0.76
C ARG A 43 -10.84 9.56 0.63
N ALA A 44 -10.15 9.99 1.68
CA ALA A 44 -9.40 11.23 1.70
C ALA A 44 -8.25 11.26 0.66
N ILE A 45 -7.64 10.11 0.32
CA ILE A 45 -6.72 10.03 -0.83
C ILE A 45 -7.41 10.47 -2.12
N LEU A 46 -8.65 10.02 -2.36
CA LEU A 46 -9.41 10.37 -3.56
C LEU A 46 -9.82 11.85 -3.57
N ASP A 47 -9.89 12.47 -2.40
CA ASP A 47 -10.16 13.89 -2.20
C ASP A 47 -8.83 14.69 -2.04
N ASP A 48 -7.71 14.13 -2.54
CA ASP A 48 -6.37 14.72 -2.64
C ASP A 48 -5.72 15.14 -1.30
N HIS A 49 -6.10 14.50 -0.20
CA HIS A 49 -5.60 14.83 1.14
C HIS A 49 -4.15 14.34 1.36
N PRO A 50 -3.15 15.24 1.53
CA PRO A 50 -1.73 14.84 1.57
C PRO A 50 -1.37 13.89 2.71
N ALA A 51 -1.96 14.09 3.90
CA ALA A 51 -1.72 13.20 5.04
C ALA A 51 -2.20 11.77 4.77
N ALA A 52 -3.33 11.62 4.08
CA ALA A 52 -3.88 10.31 3.76
C ALA A 52 -2.98 9.55 2.76
N VAL A 53 -2.40 10.27 1.81
CA VAL A 53 -1.39 9.73 0.88
C VAL A 53 -0.16 9.24 1.66
N ARG A 54 0.40 10.05 2.56
CA ARG A 54 1.56 9.64 3.38
C ARG A 54 1.26 8.39 4.22
N ILE A 55 0.15 8.39 4.95
CA ILE A 55 -0.27 7.26 5.80
C ILE A 55 -0.39 5.98 4.97
N ALA A 56 -1.09 6.05 3.84
CA ALA A 56 -1.29 4.90 2.97
C ALA A 56 0.04 4.36 2.40
N CYS A 57 0.96 5.24 2.01
CA CYS A 57 2.29 4.83 1.57
C CYS A 57 3.04 4.09 2.67
N ARG A 58 3.07 4.64 3.89
CA ARG A 58 3.79 4.04 5.02
C ARG A 58 3.20 2.69 5.40
N VAL A 59 1.88 2.57 5.46
CA VAL A 59 1.21 1.29 5.71
C VAL A 59 1.56 0.24 4.66
N ILE A 60 1.67 0.60 3.38
CA ILE A 60 2.06 -0.36 2.34
C ILE A 60 3.55 -0.74 2.47
N VAL A 61 4.43 0.25 2.65
CA VAL A 61 5.89 0.07 2.64
C VAL A 61 6.37 -0.67 3.89
N GLU A 62 5.93 -0.22 5.06
CA GLU A 62 6.33 -0.78 6.36
C GLU A 62 5.57 -2.07 6.70
N ASP A 63 4.42 -2.29 6.04
CA ASP A 63 3.69 -3.55 5.99
C ASP A 63 3.35 -4.16 7.36
N PRO A 64 2.71 -3.41 8.27
CA PRO A 64 2.27 -3.97 9.54
C PRO A 64 1.18 -5.03 9.34
N GLY A 65 1.13 -5.98 10.27
CA GLY A 65 0.04 -6.92 10.38
C GLY A 65 -1.16 -6.24 11.03
N MET A 66 -2.30 -6.18 10.35
CA MET A 66 -3.51 -5.50 10.84
C MET A 66 -4.76 -6.35 10.61
N PRO A 67 -5.82 -6.18 11.42
CA PRO A 67 -7.16 -6.63 11.09
C PRO A 67 -7.56 -6.18 9.70
N PHE A 68 -7.98 -7.11 8.85
CA PHE A 68 -8.34 -6.83 7.45
C PHE A 68 -7.20 -6.19 6.63
N GLY A 69 -5.94 -6.34 7.05
CA GLY A 69 -4.79 -5.64 6.48
C GLY A 69 -4.67 -5.82 4.96
N LYS A 70 -4.96 -7.01 4.45
CA LYS A 70 -5.03 -7.27 3.00
C LYS A 70 -6.05 -6.38 2.28
N LEU A 71 -7.27 -6.27 2.79
CA LEU A 71 -8.32 -5.43 2.19
C LEU A 71 -7.98 -3.94 2.28
N ILE A 72 -7.43 -3.52 3.42
CA ILE A 72 -6.99 -2.14 3.67
C ILE A 72 -5.89 -1.76 2.68
N LYS A 73 -4.82 -2.56 2.60
CA LYS A 73 -3.67 -2.31 1.75
C LYS A 73 -4.00 -2.34 0.25
N SER A 74 -4.80 -3.32 -0.21
CA SER A 74 -5.37 -3.30 -1.57
C SER A 74 -6.26 -2.08 -1.83
N GLY A 75 -6.99 -1.61 -0.82
CA GLY A 75 -7.79 -0.38 -0.90
C GLY A 75 -6.92 0.86 -1.10
N PHE A 76 -5.85 1.00 -0.32
CA PHE A 76 -4.87 2.07 -0.45
C PHE A 76 -4.18 2.06 -1.80
N ALA A 77 -3.64 0.93 -2.24
CA ALA A 77 -2.96 0.83 -3.52
C ALA A 77 -3.84 1.28 -4.70
N ARG A 78 -5.12 0.87 -4.71
CA ARG A 78 -6.08 1.28 -5.73
C ARG A 78 -6.45 2.77 -5.68
N ALA A 79 -6.51 3.37 -4.48
CA ALA A 79 -6.75 4.80 -4.34
C ALA A 79 -5.53 5.62 -4.78
N LEU A 80 -4.33 5.24 -4.32
CA LEU A 80 -3.07 5.86 -4.73
C LEU A 80 -2.86 5.77 -6.25
N LYS A 81 -3.25 4.66 -6.89
CA LYS A 81 -3.13 4.50 -8.35
C LYS A 81 -3.94 5.56 -9.11
N GLN A 82 -5.10 5.93 -8.60
CA GLN A 82 -5.95 6.97 -9.19
C GLN A 82 -5.39 8.38 -8.97
N ARG A 83 -4.54 8.54 -7.95
CA ARG A 83 -3.94 9.81 -7.52
C ARG A 83 -2.42 9.78 -7.53
N VAL A 84 -1.84 9.11 -8.53
CA VAL A 84 -0.39 8.88 -8.63
C VAL A 84 0.43 10.18 -8.61
N HIS A 85 -0.14 11.26 -9.15
CA HIS A 85 0.50 12.58 -9.19
C HIS A 85 0.73 13.20 -7.80
N LEU A 86 0.04 12.72 -6.76
CA LEU A 86 0.24 13.17 -5.37
C LEU A 86 1.43 12.48 -4.69
N LEU A 87 1.99 11.43 -5.30
CA LEU A 87 3.11 10.69 -4.74
C LEU A 87 4.41 11.44 -5.01
N SER A 88 5.17 11.72 -3.94
CA SER A 88 6.57 12.12 -4.05
C SER A 88 7.44 11.01 -4.64
N GLU A 89 8.60 11.37 -5.19
CA GLU A 89 9.59 10.43 -5.70
C GLU A 89 10.02 9.41 -4.63
N MET A 90 10.25 9.87 -3.40
CA MET A 90 10.61 8.99 -2.27
C MET A 90 9.52 7.93 -1.99
N GLN A 91 8.24 8.34 -2.02
CA GLN A 91 7.13 7.41 -1.84
C GLN A 91 7.02 6.41 -2.99
N ARG A 92 7.18 6.87 -4.25
CA ARG A 92 7.19 5.98 -5.42
C ARG A 92 8.30 4.94 -5.33
N ARG A 93 9.52 5.35 -4.97
CA ARG A 93 10.65 4.44 -4.74
C ARG A 93 10.36 3.41 -3.64
N GLY A 94 9.82 3.84 -2.51
CA GLY A 94 9.45 2.94 -1.40
C GLY A 94 8.40 1.91 -1.83
N LEU A 95 7.36 2.34 -2.54
CA LEU A 95 6.32 1.46 -3.07
C LEU A 95 6.87 0.46 -4.11
N ALA A 96 7.74 0.92 -5.01
CA ALA A 96 8.39 0.06 -6.00
C ALA A 96 9.28 -0.99 -5.33
N ALA A 97 10.13 -0.57 -4.40
CA ALA A 97 11.00 -1.47 -3.64
C ALA A 97 10.20 -2.52 -2.86
N LYS A 98 9.13 -2.10 -2.16
CA LYS A 98 8.25 -3.01 -1.45
C LYS A 98 7.58 -4.01 -2.38
N THR A 99 7.08 -3.55 -3.53
CA THR A 99 6.43 -4.42 -4.52
C THR A 99 7.41 -5.45 -5.08
N CYS A 100 8.64 -5.03 -5.41
CA CYS A 100 9.70 -5.93 -5.88
C CYS A 100 10.05 -6.99 -4.82
N ALA A 101 10.17 -6.58 -3.55
CA ALA A 101 10.42 -7.51 -2.45
C ALA A 101 9.30 -8.56 -2.31
N LEU A 102 8.03 -8.17 -2.46
CA LEU A 102 6.90 -9.10 -2.39
C LEU A 102 6.83 -10.07 -3.58
N LEU A 103 7.30 -9.65 -4.76
CA LEU A 103 7.40 -10.52 -5.94
C LEU A 103 8.55 -11.54 -5.84
N GLY A 104 9.53 -11.30 -4.96
CA GLY A 104 10.62 -12.22 -4.68
C GLY A 104 10.34 -13.24 -3.57
N LEU A 105 9.14 -13.20 -2.96
CA LEU A 105 8.75 -14.17 -1.94
C LEU A 105 8.42 -15.53 -2.56
N GLU A 106 8.54 -16.59 -1.76
CA GLU A 106 8.14 -17.94 -2.17
C GLU A 106 6.65 -18.02 -2.54
N PHE A 107 5.81 -17.22 -1.87
CA PHE A 107 4.38 -17.12 -2.13
C PHE A 107 3.96 -15.65 -2.29
N CYS A 108 3.51 -15.28 -3.48
CA CYS A 108 3.06 -13.93 -3.81
C CYS A 108 1.77 -13.52 -3.06
N PRO A 109 1.81 -12.53 -2.15
CA PRO A 109 0.60 -12.01 -1.49
C PRO A 109 -0.44 -11.49 -2.49
N ARG A 110 -1.72 -11.50 -2.12
CA ARG A 110 -2.80 -11.15 -3.06
C ARG A 110 -2.79 -9.67 -3.43
N GLU A 111 -2.50 -8.83 -2.46
CA GLU A 111 -2.36 -7.37 -2.59
C GLU A 111 -1.24 -6.95 -3.55
N THR A 112 -0.23 -7.81 -3.77
CA THR A 112 0.89 -7.52 -4.68
C THR A 112 0.42 -7.20 -6.09
N GLU A 113 -0.70 -7.78 -6.55
CA GLU A 113 -1.26 -7.44 -7.86
C GLU A 113 -1.73 -5.98 -7.94
N ASP A 114 -2.38 -5.47 -6.89
CA ASP A 114 -2.80 -4.07 -6.83
C ASP A 114 -1.58 -3.15 -6.74
N TYR A 115 -0.51 -3.59 -6.06
CA TYR A 115 0.74 -2.84 -5.98
C TYR A 115 1.42 -2.77 -7.34
N CYS A 116 1.52 -3.89 -8.07
CA CYS A 116 2.02 -3.91 -9.46
C CYS A 116 1.24 -2.93 -10.35
N LYS A 117 -0.10 -2.91 -10.23
CA LYS A 117 -0.95 -1.97 -10.98
C LYS A 117 -0.72 -0.51 -10.60
N LEU A 118 -0.37 -0.23 -9.35
CA LEU A 118 0.01 1.10 -8.88
C LEU A 118 1.37 1.50 -9.44
N ILE A 119 2.42 0.70 -9.18
CA ILE A 119 3.78 1.07 -9.56
C ILE A 119 3.97 1.15 -11.07
N LYS A 120 3.16 0.43 -11.86
CA LYS A 120 3.14 0.55 -13.34
C LYS A 120 2.77 1.96 -13.85
N LYS A 121 2.23 2.83 -13.00
CA LYS A 121 1.97 4.25 -13.33
C LYS A 121 3.18 5.15 -13.09
N PHE A 122 4.27 4.64 -12.54
CA PHE A 122 5.50 5.39 -12.29
C PHE A 122 6.37 5.41 -13.55
N GLU A 123 7.38 6.28 -13.55
CA GLU A 123 8.30 6.37 -14.68
C GLU A 123 9.11 5.08 -14.82
N PRO A 124 9.32 4.55 -16.04
CA PRO A 124 10.08 3.31 -16.23
C PRO A 124 11.47 3.34 -15.60
N SER A 125 12.14 4.49 -15.60
CA SER A 125 13.44 4.70 -14.97
C SER A 125 13.43 4.47 -13.45
N GLU A 126 12.30 4.69 -12.78
CA GLU A 126 12.13 4.45 -11.34
C GLU A 126 11.91 2.95 -11.02
N LEU A 127 11.43 2.18 -11.99
CA LEU A 127 10.98 0.79 -11.78
C LEU A 127 11.99 -0.26 -12.25
N LEU A 128 12.61 -0.02 -13.41
CA LEU A 128 13.41 -1.03 -14.12
C LEU A 128 14.58 -1.59 -13.28
N PRO A 129 15.36 -0.78 -12.55
CA PRO A 129 16.48 -1.31 -11.76
C PRO A 129 16.03 -2.31 -10.69
N GLY A 130 14.88 -2.07 -10.06
CA GLY A 130 14.33 -2.95 -9.03
C GLY A 130 13.75 -4.23 -9.62
N ILE A 131 12.94 -4.10 -10.69
CA ILE A 131 12.29 -5.23 -11.37
C ILE A 131 13.31 -6.24 -11.90
N GLN A 132 14.44 -5.77 -12.47
CA GLN A 132 15.48 -6.63 -13.04
C GLN A 132 16.19 -7.51 -12.01
N GLN A 133 16.12 -7.15 -10.72
CA GLN A 133 16.76 -7.90 -9.63
C GLN A 133 15.80 -8.89 -8.95
N VAL A 134 14.52 -8.93 -9.36
CA VAL A 134 13.52 -9.80 -8.74
C VAL A 134 13.67 -11.24 -9.26
N HIS A 135 13.88 -12.17 -8.33
CA HIS A 135 13.83 -13.60 -8.60
C HIS A 135 12.48 -14.18 -8.17
N ALA A 136 11.52 -14.22 -9.08
CA ALA A 136 10.19 -14.77 -8.82
C ALA A 136 10.19 -16.31 -8.95
N SER A 137 9.97 -17.02 -7.84
CA SER A 137 9.86 -18.49 -7.82
C SER A 137 8.46 -18.99 -8.14
N ASP A 138 7.42 -18.28 -7.68
CA ASP A 138 6.03 -18.68 -7.91
C ASP A 138 5.48 -18.20 -9.27
N GLU A 139 4.51 -18.94 -9.81
CA GLU A 139 3.92 -18.66 -11.13
C GLU A 139 3.23 -17.28 -11.20
N LYS A 140 2.58 -16.88 -10.10
CA LYS A 140 1.87 -15.61 -10.05
C LYS A 140 2.86 -14.45 -10.04
N SER A 141 3.92 -14.51 -9.24
CA SER A 141 4.98 -13.49 -9.26
C SER A 141 5.64 -13.39 -10.63
N ARG A 142 5.94 -14.51 -11.30
CA ARG A 142 6.48 -14.51 -12.67
C ARG A 142 5.55 -13.81 -13.65
N THR A 143 4.25 -14.14 -13.60
CA THR A 143 3.23 -13.49 -14.44
C THR A 143 3.14 -11.98 -14.19
N LEU A 144 3.15 -11.57 -12.92
CA LEU A 144 3.10 -10.16 -12.55
C LEU A 144 4.37 -9.41 -12.98
N LEU A 145 5.55 -10.01 -12.81
CA LEU A 145 6.83 -9.44 -13.22
C LEU A 145 6.88 -9.23 -14.74
N GLN A 146 6.45 -10.23 -15.52
CA GLN A 146 6.37 -10.11 -16.97
C GLN A 146 5.42 -8.98 -17.40
N ARG A 147 4.27 -8.81 -16.73
CA ARG A 147 3.33 -7.70 -17.00
C ARG A 147 3.89 -6.32 -16.67
N LEU A 148 4.80 -6.23 -15.70
CA LEU A 148 5.51 -4.99 -15.37
C LEU A 148 6.57 -4.67 -16.43
N MET A 149 7.30 -5.69 -16.91
CA MET A 149 8.33 -5.53 -17.95
C MET A 149 7.75 -5.21 -19.33
N ASN A 150 6.59 -5.77 -19.69
CA ASN A 150 6.03 -5.68 -21.03
C ASN A 150 5.22 -4.41 -21.33
N GLY A 151 5.22 -3.40 -20.45
CA GLY A 151 4.81 -2.03 -20.80
C GLY A 151 3.37 -1.75 -21.28
N SER A 152 2.47 -2.72 -21.45
CA SER A 152 1.14 -2.42 -22.02
C SER A 152 0.13 -1.94 -20.97
N PRO A 153 -0.51 -0.77 -21.12
CA PRO A 153 -1.56 -0.29 -20.21
C PRO A 153 -2.74 -1.26 -20.06
#